data_AF-A0A2K6E5E9-F1
#
_entry.id   AF-A0A2K6E5E9-F1
#
_cell.length_a   1.000
_cell.length_b   1.000
_cell.length_c   1.000
_cell.angle_alpha   90.00
_cell.angle_beta   90.00
_cell.angle_gamma   90.00
#
_symmetry.space_group_name_H-M   'P 1'
#
loop_
_entity.id
_entity.type
_entity.pdbx_description
1 polymer ?
#
loop_
_entity_poly.entity_id
_entity_poly.type
_entity_poly.pdbx_seq_one_letter_code
_entity_poly.pdbx_strand_id
1 'polypeptide(L)'
;FCGFGNVGQHSMRYLYRFGAKCIAVGETDGSIWNPDGIDPKELEDFKLQHGSILGFPKAKPYEGNILEADCDILIPAASEKQLTKSNAPRVKAKIFLERNINVIPALYLNAGGQYLDLFGVLFFFIVSVQESLERKFGKHGGTIPIVPKAEFQDRISGASEKHVVHSGLAYTMERSARQIMRTAMKYNLGLDLRTAAYVNAIEKVFKVYSEAGVTFT
;
A
#
# COMPACT_ATOMS: atom_id res chain seq x y z
N PHE A 1 5.76 11.29 8.42
CA PHE A 1 4.47 10.90 7.80
C PHE A 1 3.55 12.11 7.76
N CYS A 2 3.03 12.47 6.60
CA CYS A 2 2.01 13.51 6.46
C CYS A 2 0.65 12.81 6.27
N GLY A 3 -0.14 12.69 7.33
CA GLY A 3 -1.37 11.90 7.42
C GLY A 3 -1.19 10.69 8.34
N PHE A 4 -2.11 10.51 9.30
CA PHE A 4 -2.16 9.39 10.24
C PHE A 4 -3.55 8.70 10.21
N GLY A 5 -4.09 8.54 9.00
CA GLY A 5 -5.21 7.63 8.72
C GLY A 5 -4.74 6.21 8.40
N ASN A 6 -5.60 5.38 7.81
CA ASN A 6 -5.31 3.96 7.52
C ASN A 6 -3.95 3.74 6.84
N VAL A 7 -3.65 4.46 5.76
CA VAL A 7 -2.38 4.31 5.02
C VAL A 7 -1.19 4.73 5.87
N GLY A 8 -1.25 5.91 6.48
CA GLY A 8 -0.14 6.46 7.28
C GLY A 8 0.18 5.61 8.51
N GLN A 9 -0.86 5.20 9.24
CA GLN A 9 -0.75 4.41 10.46
C GLN A 9 -0.17 3.00 10.19
N HIS A 10 -0.71 2.28 9.20
CA HIS A 10 -0.19 0.95 8.85
C HIS A 10 1.23 1.04 8.31
N SER A 11 1.52 2.03 7.45
CA SER A 11 2.87 2.24 6.93
C SER A 11 3.89 2.53 8.04
N MET A 12 3.53 3.37 9.01
CA MET A 12 4.38 3.66 10.18
C MET A 12 4.62 2.40 11.00
N ARG A 13 3.59 1.58 11.26
CA ARG A 13 3.73 0.30 12.00
C ARG A 13 4.66 -0.69 11.29
N TYR A 14 4.55 -0.83 9.97
CA TYR A 14 5.41 -1.74 9.22
C TYR A 14 6.86 -1.25 9.20
N LEU A 15 7.10 0.02 8.88
CA LEU A 15 8.46 0.57 8.87
C LEU A 15 9.12 0.50 10.25
N TYR A 16 8.37 0.80 11.32
CA TYR A 16 8.85 0.69 12.70
C TYR A 16 9.24 -0.75 13.07
N ARG A 17 8.45 -1.75 12.66
CA ARG A 17 8.77 -3.17 12.87
C ARG A 17 10.04 -3.62 12.16
N PHE A 18 10.37 -2.99 11.03
CA PHE A 18 11.61 -3.25 10.29
C PHE A 18 12.79 -2.35 10.76
N GLY A 19 12.64 -1.66 11.90
CA GLY A 19 13.72 -0.90 12.53
C GLY A 19 13.83 0.56 12.10
N ALA A 20 12.91 1.06 11.26
CA ALA A 20 12.90 2.47 10.90
C ALA A 20 12.33 3.32 12.05
N LYS A 21 12.88 4.53 12.21
CA LYS A 21 12.44 5.48 13.24
C LYS A 21 11.50 6.51 12.63
N CYS A 22 10.29 6.62 13.18
CA CYS A 22 9.37 7.68 12.78
C CYS A 22 9.63 8.93 13.62
N ILE A 23 10.12 10.00 12.98
CA ILE A 23 10.49 11.24 13.68
C ILE A 23 9.41 12.32 13.65
N ALA A 24 8.43 12.23 12.75
CA ALA A 24 7.41 13.25 12.56
C ALA A 24 6.10 12.65 12.04
N VAL A 25 4.98 13.09 12.60
CA VAL A 25 3.62 12.74 12.14
C VAL A 25 2.78 14.00 12.06
N GLY A 26 2.05 14.17 10.96
CA GLY A 26 1.20 15.32 10.70
C GLY A 26 -0.22 14.90 10.38
N GLU A 27 -1.16 15.73 10.79
CA GLU A 27 -2.60 15.62 10.53
C GLU A 27 -3.12 17.00 10.09
N THR A 28 -4.41 17.07 9.78
CA THR A 28 -5.08 18.35 9.46
C THR A 28 -4.95 19.39 10.56
N ASP A 29 -4.91 18.93 11.81
CA ASP A 29 -4.96 19.79 12.99
C ASP A 29 -3.56 20.35 13.34
N GLY A 30 -2.50 19.68 12.87
CA GLY A 30 -1.13 20.06 13.14
C GLY A 30 -0.16 18.88 13.06
N SER A 31 1.09 19.11 13.46
CA SER A 31 2.15 18.10 13.38
C SER A 31 2.88 17.94 14.71
N ILE A 32 3.42 16.75 14.93
CA ILE A 32 4.27 16.42 16.07
C ILE A 32 5.63 15.93 15.58
N TRP A 33 6.66 16.18 16.38
CA TRP A 33 8.03 15.82 16.08
C TRP A 33 8.75 15.29 17.32
N ASN A 34 9.49 14.20 17.13
CA ASN A 34 10.42 13.66 18.10
C ASN A 34 11.62 13.03 17.36
N PRO A 35 12.84 13.59 17.47
CA PRO A 35 14.03 13.01 16.83
C PRO A 35 14.42 11.64 17.40
N ASP A 36 14.04 11.35 18.65
CA ASP A 36 14.31 10.05 19.29
C ASP A 36 13.38 8.94 18.78
N GLY A 37 12.27 9.32 18.14
CA GLY A 37 11.31 8.41 17.52
C GLY A 37 9.95 8.44 18.21
N ILE A 38 8.92 8.12 17.44
CA ILE A 38 7.54 8.05 17.87
C ILE A 38 7.09 6.59 17.71
N ASP A 39 6.65 5.97 18.81
CA ASP A 39 6.10 4.63 18.77
C ASP A 39 4.69 4.66 18.13
N PRO A 40 4.43 3.88 17.07
CA PRO A 40 3.16 3.92 16.36
C PRO A 40 1.99 3.38 17.18
N LYS A 41 2.22 2.45 18.11
CA LYS A 41 1.17 1.86 18.93
C LYS A 41 0.74 2.86 20.01
N GLU A 42 1.70 3.51 20.66
CA GLU A 42 1.39 4.54 21.65
C GLU A 42 0.69 5.75 21.03
N LEU A 43 1.11 6.18 19.82
CA LEU A 43 0.45 7.27 19.12
C LEU A 43 -0.98 6.92 18.68
N GLU A 44 -1.20 5.69 18.22
CA GLU A 44 -2.53 5.15 17.90
C GLU A 44 -3.43 5.18 19.13
N ASP A 45 -2.96 4.63 20.25
CA ASP A 45 -3.75 4.57 21.48
C ASP A 45 -4.07 5.99 22.00
N PHE A 46 -3.14 6.94 21.89
CA PHE A 46 -3.37 8.33 22.24
C PHE A 46 -4.43 8.99 21.35
N LYS A 47 -4.34 8.81 20.02
CA LYS A 47 -5.32 9.36 19.07
C LYS A 47 -6.71 8.77 19.27
N LEU A 48 -6.81 7.48 19.60
CA LEU A 48 -8.09 6.83 19.92
C LEU A 48 -8.74 7.40 21.19
N GLN A 49 -7.93 7.79 22.19
CA GLN A 49 -8.42 8.34 23.45
C GLN A 49 -8.79 9.83 23.36
N HIS A 50 -8.01 10.63 22.62
CA HIS A 50 -8.14 12.10 22.61
C HIS A 50 -8.74 12.66 21.32
N GLY A 51 -8.84 11.85 20.27
CA GLY A 51 -9.33 12.26 18.94
C GLY A 51 -8.31 13.02 18.09
N SER A 52 -7.15 13.41 18.63
CA SER A 52 -6.09 14.11 17.91
C SER A 52 -4.70 13.59 18.30
N ILE A 53 -3.71 13.85 17.44
CA ILE A 53 -2.29 13.56 17.72
C ILE A 53 -1.60 14.70 18.50
N LEU A 54 -2.24 15.88 18.56
CA LEU A 54 -1.71 17.02 19.27
C LEU A 54 -1.74 16.79 20.78
N GLY A 55 -0.68 17.20 21.47
CA GLY A 55 -0.53 16.96 22.91
C GLY A 55 0.02 15.58 23.26
N PHE A 56 0.47 14.78 22.29
CA PHE A 56 1.11 13.49 22.56
C PHE A 56 2.32 13.68 23.50
N PRO A 57 2.36 13.08 24.71
CA PRO A 57 3.34 13.43 25.74
C PRO A 57 4.81 13.18 25.36
N LYS A 58 5.04 12.23 24.45
CA LYS A 58 6.40 11.85 24.01
C LYS A 58 6.80 12.53 22.70
N ALA A 59 6.09 13.56 22.24
CA ALA A 59 6.51 14.36 21.10
C ALA A 59 6.20 15.84 21.34
N LYS A 60 6.93 16.71 20.66
CA LYS A 60 6.68 18.14 20.71
C LYS A 60 5.82 18.55 19.52
N PRO A 61 4.94 19.55 19.68
CA PRO A 61 4.32 20.20 18.53
C PRO A 61 5.40 20.68 17.55
N TYR A 62 5.20 20.43 16.27
CA TYR A 62 6.09 20.86 15.21
C TYR A 62 5.49 22.07 14.51
N GLU A 63 6.11 23.22 14.71
CA GLU A 63 5.72 24.47 14.06
C GLU A 63 6.48 24.58 12.72
N GLY A 64 5.88 24.02 11.67
CA GLY A 64 6.46 24.04 10.34
C GLY A 64 5.74 23.11 9.38
N ASN A 65 6.11 23.20 8.09
CA ASN A 65 5.59 22.27 7.10
C ASN A 65 6.26 20.90 7.29
N ILE A 66 5.49 19.88 7.67
CA ILE A 66 5.99 18.52 7.85
C ILE A 66 6.62 17.94 6.57
N LEU A 67 6.21 18.43 5.40
CA LEU A 67 6.80 18.01 4.12
C LEU A 67 8.27 18.46 3.97
N GLU A 68 8.67 19.47 4.72
CA GLU A 68 10.02 20.07 4.71
C GLU A 68 10.85 19.60 5.93
N ALA A 69 10.31 18.69 6.74
CA ALA A 69 11.00 18.13 7.89
C ALA A 69 12.26 17.36 7.46
N ASP A 70 13.32 17.49 8.24
CA ASP A 70 14.59 16.82 7.99
C ASP A 70 14.48 15.32 8.31
N CYS A 71 14.46 14.48 7.27
CA CYS A 71 14.25 13.04 7.38
C CYS A 71 14.91 12.29 6.22
N ASP A 72 15.06 10.98 6.31
CA ASP A 72 15.52 10.18 5.17
C ASP A 72 14.38 9.85 4.20
N ILE A 73 13.19 9.53 4.74
CA ILE A 73 12.02 9.07 3.97
C ILE A 73 10.81 9.94 4.30
N LEU A 74 10.26 10.64 3.29
CA LEU A 74 8.98 11.32 3.42
C LEU A 74 7.84 10.50 2.82
N ILE A 75 6.79 10.29 3.62
CA ILE A 75 5.58 9.55 3.22
C ILE A 75 4.38 10.49 3.29
N PRO A 76 3.91 11.02 2.14
CA PRO A 76 2.65 11.73 2.03
C PRO A 76 1.49 10.73 1.95
N ALA A 77 0.62 10.75 2.95
CA ALA A 77 -0.52 9.86 3.14
C ALA A 77 -1.80 10.62 3.54
N ALA A 78 -1.87 11.93 3.22
CA ALA A 78 -3.00 12.81 3.51
C ALA A 78 -3.90 12.99 2.28
N SER A 79 -3.61 13.98 1.44
CA SER A 79 -4.36 14.27 0.21
C SER A 79 -3.43 14.45 -0.99
N GLU A 80 -4.00 14.58 -2.18
CA GLU A 80 -3.25 14.78 -3.42
C GLU A 80 -2.60 16.18 -3.49
N LYS A 81 -1.60 16.33 -4.37
CA LYS A 81 -0.98 17.64 -4.72
C LYS A 81 -0.37 18.42 -3.54
N GLN A 82 -0.02 17.74 -2.46
CA GLN A 82 0.64 18.35 -1.29
C GLN A 82 2.02 18.92 -1.62
N LEU A 83 2.66 18.41 -2.67
CA LEU A 83 3.93 18.92 -3.18
C LEU A 83 3.74 19.63 -4.50
N THR A 84 4.25 20.86 -4.52
CA THR A 84 4.12 21.79 -5.62
C THR A 84 5.50 22.36 -5.94
N LYS A 85 5.58 23.12 -7.04
CA LYS A 85 6.82 23.80 -7.44
C LYS A 85 7.37 24.71 -6.33
N SER A 86 6.52 25.21 -5.42
CA SER A 86 6.93 26.15 -4.37
C SER A 86 7.59 25.48 -3.17
N ASN A 87 7.27 24.23 -2.82
CA ASN A 87 7.80 23.54 -1.64
C ASN A 87 8.77 22.39 -1.96
N ALA A 88 8.72 21.83 -3.17
CA ALA A 88 9.62 20.74 -3.59
C ALA A 88 11.12 21.04 -3.36
N PRO A 89 11.64 22.27 -3.61
CA PRO A 89 13.06 22.56 -3.35
C PRO A 89 13.46 22.58 -1.87
N ARG A 90 12.48 22.67 -0.95
CA ARG A 90 12.72 22.70 0.50
C ARG A 90 12.54 21.34 1.17
N VAL A 91 12.12 20.33 0.41
CA VAL A 91 12.04 18.95 0.90
C VAL A 91 13.46 18.42 1.14
N LYS A 92 13.75 18.02 2.38
CA LYS A 92 15.06 17.50 2.79
C LYS A 92 15.20 15.98 2.63
N ALA A 93 14.09 15.27 2.40
CA ALA A 93 14.07 13.81 2.29
C ALA A 93 14.89 13.27 1.13
N LYS A 94 15.58 12.14 1.33
CA LYS A 94 16.41 11.46 0.31
C LYS A 94 15.68 10.37 -0.47
N ILE A 95 14.67 9.76 0.13
CA ILE A 95 13.74 8.84 -0.53
C ILE A 95 12.38 9.50 -0.45
N PHE A 96 11.81 9.69 -1.63
CA PHE A 96 10.61 10.46 -1.79
C PHE A 96 9.55 9.60 -2.46
N LEU A 97 8.27 9.80 -2.16
CA LEU A 97 7.22 9.00 -2.76
C LEU A 97 6.53 9.65 -3.97
N GLU A 98 6.84 10.90 -4.36
CA GLU A 98 6.46 11.54 -5.62
C GLU A 98 7.34 12.76 -6.07
N ARG A 99 8.19 12.55 -7.09
CA ARG A 99 9.04 13.45 -7.94
C ARG A 99 10.50 13.81 -7.52
N ASN A 100 11.44 13.51 -8.44
CA ASN A 100 12.88 13.81 -8.57
C ASN A 100 13.85 13.54 -7.39
N ILE A 101 13.41 12.75 -6.44
CA ILE A 101 14.18 12.15 -5.36
C ILE A 101 13.66 10.70 -5.30
N ASN A 102 14.50 9.66 -5.44
CA ASN A 102 14.12 8.22 -5.54
C ASN A 102 12.62 7.93 -5.38
N VAL A 103 11.86 8.12 -6.47
CA VAL A 103 10.40 8.24 -6.41
C VAL A 103 9.77 6.89 -6.59
N ILE A 104 9.23 6.29 -5.53
CA ILE A 104 8.42 5.09 -5.74
C ILE A 104 6.99 5.56 -6.11
N PRO A 105 6.46 5.22 -7.31
CA PRO A 105 5.20 5.78 -7.79
C PRO A 105 4.00 5.39 -6.93
N ALA A 106 3.08 6.33 -6.67
CA ALA A 106 1.83 6.05 -5.95
C ALA A 106 1.01 4.93 -6.60
N LEU A 107 1.03 4.84 -7.94
CA LEU A 107 0.42 3.75 -8.72
C LEU A 107 0.91 2.35 -8.30
N TYR A 108 2.15 2.24 -7.83
CA TYR A 108 2.74 0.98 -7.39
C TYR A 108 2.57 0.77 -5.88
N LEU A 109 2.77 1.80 -5.05
CA LEU A 109 2.66 1.66 -3.58
C LEU A 109 1.24 1.43 -3.08
N ASN A 110 0.27 2.15 -3.64
CA ASN A 110 -1.11 2.07 -3.19
C ASN A 110 -1.84 0.84 -3.78
N ALA A 111 -1.23 0.16 -4.75
CA ALA A 111 -1.76 -1.07 -5.35
C ALA A 111 -1.90 -2.21 -4.32
N GLY A 112 -1.19 -2.15 -3.19
CA GLY A 112 -1.37 -3.10 -2.10
C GLY A 112 -2.77 -3.08 -1.48
N GLY A 113 -3.43 -1.92 -1.42
CA GLY A 113 -4.82 -1.81 -0.97
C GLY A 113 -5.80 -2.46 -1.95
N GLN A 114 -5.65 -2.18 -3.24
CA GLN A 114 -6.45 -2.81 -4.30
C GLN A 114 -6.25 -4.34 -4.39
N TYR A 115 -5.05 -4.84 -4.02
CA TYR A 115 -4.79 -6.27 -3.95
C TYR A 115 -5.56 -6.95 -2.81
N LEU A 116 -5.67 -6.29 -1.64
CA LEU A 116 -6.48 -6.76 -0.52
C LEU A 116 -7.96 -6.77 -0.87
N ASP A 117 -8.45 -5.73 -1.55
CA ASP A 117 -9.84 -5.66 -2.02
C ASP A 117 -10.16 -6.78 -3.04
N LEU A 118 -9.24 -7.04 -3.99
CA LEU A 118 -9.39 -8.12 -4.97
C LEU A 118 -9.38 -9.51 -4.31
N PHE A 119 -8.56 -9.72 -3.28
CA PHE A 119 -8.57 -10.97 -2.50
C PHE A 119 -9.89 -11.16 -1.73
N GLY A 120 -10.45 -10.08 -1.17
CA GLY A 120 -11.77 -10.09 -0.56
C GLY A 120 -12.87 -10.49 -1.55
N VAL A 121 -12.83 -9.96 -2.78
CA VAL A 121 -13.76 -10.32 -3.86
C VAL A 121 -13.62 -11.80 -4.28
N LEU A 122 -12.40 -12.32 -4.36
CA LEU A 122 -12.15 -13.73 -4.70
C LEU A 122 -12.68 -14.69 -3.62
N PHE A 123 -12.54 -14.34 -2.35
CA PHE A 123 -13.08 -15.13 -1.24
C PHE A 123 -14.62 -15.14 -1.26
N PHE A 124 -15.24 -13.96 -1.49
CA PHE A 124 -16.69 -13.84 -1.64
C PHE A 124 -17.23 -14.65 -2.83
N PHE A 125 -16.48 -14.70 -3.93
CA PHE A 125 -16.85 -15.51 -5.10
C PHE A 125 -16.89 -17.02 -4.78
N ILE A 126 -15.94 -17.55 -4.02
CA ILE A 126 -15.92 -18.97 -3.63
C ILE A 126 -17.12 -19.32 -2.74
N VAL A 127 -17.46 -18.46 -1.77
CA VAL A 127 -18.63 -18.64 -0.91
C VAL A 127 -19.93 -18.54 -1.71
N SER A 128 -20.01 -17.61 -2.67
CA SER A 128 -21.18 -17.43 -3.54
C SER A 128 -21.40 -18.62 -4.50
N VAL A 129 -20.32 -19.25 -4.98
CA VAL A 129 -20.39 -20.49 -5.77
C VAL A 129 -20.93 -21.65 -4.94
N GLN A 130 -20.52 -21.76 -3.67
CA GLN A 130 -21.04 -22.78 -2.75
C GLN A 130 -22.56 -22.60 -2.52
N GLU A 131 -23.01 -21.38 -2.20
CA GLU A 131 -24.44 -21.08 -2.02
C GLU A 131 -25.28 -21.31 -3.29
N SER A 132 -24.69 -21.10 -4.47
CA SER A 132 -25.35 -21.32 -5.76
C SER A 132 -25.50 -22.81 -6.08
N LEU A 133 -24.51 -23.63 -5.71
CA LEU A 133 -24.58 -25.09 -5.83
C LEU A 133 -25.61 -25.67 -4.85
N GLU A 134 -25.63 -25.19 -3.60
CA GLU A 134 -26.62 -25.60 -2.60
C GLU A 134 -28.05 -25.21 -3.01
N ARG A 135 -28.26 -24.03 -3.61
CA ARG A 135 -29.57 -23.64 -4.17
C ARG A 135 -30.03 -24.53 -5.33
N LYS A 136 -29.11 -24.96 -6.20
CA LYS A 136 -29.44 -25.71 -7.42
C LYS A 136 -29.61 -27.21 -7.17
N PHE A 137 -28.90 -27.78 -6.20
CA PHE A 137 -28.90 -29.22 -5.91
C PHE A 137 -29.52 -29.60 -4.55
N GLY A 138 -29.73 -28.63 -3.65
CA GLY A 138 -30.12 -28.88 -2.25
C GLY A 138 -31.55 -29.36 -2.00
N LYS A 139 -32.43 -29.36 -3.02
CA LYS A 139 -33.81 -29.89 -2.83
C LYS A 139 -33.92 -31.41 -2.97
N HIS A 140 -32.97 -32.10 -3.60
CA HIS A 140 -33.03 -33.56 -3.82
C HIS A 140 -31.72 -34.29 -3.45
N GLY A 141 -30.60 -33.58 -3.26
CA GLY A 141 -29.28 -34.19 -3.09
C GLY A 141 -28.66 -34.10 -1.69
N GLY A 142 -29.34 -33.54 -0.71
CA GLY A 142 -28.75 -33.25 0.61
C GLY A 142 -27.67 -32.16 0.55
N THR A 143 -27.03 -31.89 1.70
CA THR A 143 -25.88 -30.98 1.78
C THR A 143 -24.73 -31.59 0.97
N ILE A 144 -24.13 -30.82 0.06
CA ILE A 144 -22.93 -31.24 -0.69
C ILE A 144 -21.72 -30.62 0.04
N PRO A 145 -21.12 -31.30 1.03
CA PRO A 145 -19.98 -30.75 1.74
C PRO A 145 -18.77 -30.73 0.80
N ILE A 146 -18.38 -29.53 0.38
CA ILE A 146 -17.10 -29.31 -0.29
C ILE A 146 -16.03 -29.33 0.79
N VAL A 147 -15.51 -30.52 1.12
CA VAL A 147 -14.42 -30.67 2.07
C VAL A 147 -13.10 -30.78 1.30
N PRO A 148 -12.08 -29.98 1.66
CA PRO A 148 -10.75 -30.13 1.08
C PRO A 148 -10.20 -31.56 1.28
N LYS A 149 -9.54 -32.14 0.27
CA LYS A 149 -8.84 -33.45 0.42
C LYS A 149 -7.70 -33.33 1.44
N ALA A 150 -7.29 -34.43 2.08
CA ALA A 150 -6.22 -34.44 3.09
C ALA A 150 -4.92 -33.71 2.64
N GLU A 151 -4.45 -33.91 1.41
CA GLU A 151 -3.30 -33.19 0.83
C GLU A 151 -3.52 -31.66 0.71
N PHE A 152 -4.77 -31.23 0.52
CA PHE A 152 -5.15 -29.82 0.46
C PHE A 152 -5.39 -29.26 1.88
N GLN A 153 -5.78 -30.10 2.84
CA GLN A 153 -5.97 -29.76 4.24
C GLN A 153 -4.63 -29.51 4.95
N ASP A 154 -3.59 -30.27 4.61
CA ASP A 154 -2.20 -30.06 5.05
C ASP A 154 -1.56 -28.80 4.43
N ARG A 155 -2.02 -28.39 3.24
CA ARG A 155 -1.61 -27.11 2.61
C ARG A 155 -2.38 -25.91 3.16
N ILE A 156 -3.64 -26.12 3.56
CA ILE A 156 -4.48 -25.13 4.25
C ILE A 156 -3.95 -24.85 5.66
N SER A 157 -3.48 -25.86 6.39
CA SER A 157 -2.86 -25.69 7.70
C SER A 157 -1.50 -25.00 7.64
N GLY A 158 -0.79 -25.10 6.50
CA GLY A 158 0.50 -24.43 6.27
C GLY A 158 0.42 -22.95 5.89
N ALA A 159 -0.73 -22.47 5.39
CA ALA A 159 -0.92 -21.08 5.01
C ALA A 159 -2.29 -20.59 5.48
N SER A 160 -2.36 -20.07 6.71
CA SER A 160 -3.51 -19.28 7.15
C SER A 160 -3.81 -18.18 6.13
N GLU A 161 -5.07 -17.72 6.04
CA GLU A 161 -5.48 -16.62 5.15
C GLU A 161 -4.50 -15.44 5.21
N LYS A 162 -4.07 -15.11 6.43
CA LYS A 162 -3.03 -14.12 6.71
C LYS A 162 -1.71 -14.40 5.99
N HIS A 163 -1.23 -15.65 5.99
CA HIS A 163 -0.01 -16.04 5.27
C HIS A 163 -0.18 -15.96 3.75
N VAL A 164 -1.33 -16.38 3.21
CA VAL A 164 -1.63 -16.27 1.77
C VAL A 164 -1.68 -14.81 1.34
N VAL A 165 -2.37 -13.97 2.09
CA VAL A 165 -2.48 -12.53 1.82
C VAL A 165 -1.11 -11.86 1.89
N HIS A 166 -0.32 -12.11 2.95
CA HIS A 166 1.00 -11.51 3.08
C HIS A 166 1.98 -11.96 1.98
N SER A 167 2.00 -13.25 1.66
CA SER A 167 2.89 -13.80 0.63
C SER A 167 2.48 -13.36 -0.78
N GLY A 168 1.17 -13.34 -1.09
CA GLY A 168 0.65 -12.85 -2.37
C GLY A 168 0.93 -11.38 -2.59
N LEU A 169 0.73 -10.55 -1.55
CA LEU A 169 1.06 -9.12 -1.60
C LEU A 169 2.57 -8.91 -1.79
N ALA A 170 3.41 -9.57 -0.99
CA ALA A 170 4.87 -9.46 -1.10
C ALA A 170 5.36 -9.86 -2.50
N TYR A 171 4.88 -11.00 -3.02
CA TYR A 171 5.21 -11.48 -4.36
C TYR A 171 4.79 -10.49 -5.45
N THR A 172 3.57 -9.96 -5.39
CA THR A 172 3.03 -9.06 -6.42
C THR A 172 3.76 -7.73 -6.43
N MET A 173 4.05 -7.18 -5.24
CA MET A 173 4.84 -5.97 -5.08
C MET A 173 6.25 -6.21 -5.62
N GLU A 174 6.98 -7.20 -5.12
CA GLU A 174 8.35 -7.50 -5.58
C GLU A 174 8.43 -7.69 -7.09
N ARG A 175 7.51 -8.48 -7.67
CA ARG A 175 7.44 -8.72 -9.11
C ARG A 175 7.23 -7.42 -9.88
N SER A 176 6.31 -6.57 -9.42
CA SER A 176 5.99 -5.30 -10.10
C SER A 176 7.11 -4.27 -9.93
N ALA A 177 7.79 -4.21 -8.78
CA ALA A 177 9.00 -3.39 -8.60
C ALA A 177 10.10 -3.81 -9.58
N ARG A 178 10.39 -5.11 -9.68
CA ARG A 178 11.39 -5.63 -10.63
C ARG A 178 11.01 -5.28 -12.08
N GLN A 179 9.73 -5.32 -12.44
CA GLN A 179 9.27 -4.89 -13.76
C GLN A 179 9.53 -3.39 -13.99
N ILE A 180 9.22 -2.53 -13.02
CA ILE A 180 9.48 -1.08 -13.12
C ILE A 180 10.97 -0.81 -13.25
N MET A 181 11.81 -1.46 -12.43
CA MET A 181 13.27 -1.32 -12.49
C MET A 181 13.83 -1.75 -13.85
N ARG A 182 13.38 -2.89 -14.39
CA ARG A 182 13.80 -3.34 -15.73
C ARG A 182 13.41 -2.35 -16.82
N THR A 183 12.21 -1.79 -16.76
CA THR A 183 11.74 -0.79 -17.71
C THR A 183 12.52 0.51 -17.59
N ALA A 184 12.80 0.97 -16.36
CA ALA A 184 13.64 2.12 -16.12
C ALA A 184 15.05 1.95 -16.70
N MET A 185 15.66 0.76 -16.54
CA MET A 185 16.95 0.44 -17.16
C MET A 185 16.85 0.34 -18.68
N LYS A 186 15.83 -0.35 -19.21
CA LYS A 186 15.62 -0.54 -20.66
C LYS A 186 15.53 0.77 -21.43
N TYR A 187 14.86 1.77 -20.84
CA TYR A 187 14.66 3.09 -21.45
C TYR A 187 15.60 4.16 -20.89
N ASN A 188 16.61 3.79 -20.10
CA ASN A 188 17.56 4.69 -19.46
C ASN A 188 16.91 5.88 -18.71
N LEU A 189 15.83 5.61 -17.98
CA LEU A 189 15.02 6.61 -17.26
C LEU A 189 15.65 7.05 -15.93
N GLY A 190 16.74 6.41 -15.50
CA GLY A 190 17.39 6.70 -14.23
C GLY A 190 16.43 6.54 -13.04
N LEU A 191 16.21 7.63 -12.29
CA LEU A 191 15.33 7.67 -11.12
C LEU A 191 13.86 7.99 -11.45
N ASP A 192 13.52 8.17 -12.73
CA ASP A 192 12.14 8.39 -13.17
C ASP A 192 11.35 7.07 -13.23
N LEU A 193 11.12 6.50 -12.05
CA LEU A 193 10.33 5.27 -11.89
C LEU A 193 8.85 5.49 -12.20
N ARG A 194 8.37 6.75 -12.17
CA ARG A 194 6.99 7.10 -12.53
C ARG A 194 6.74 6.82 -14.00
N THR A 195 7.59 7.35 -14.88
CA THR A 195 7.49 7.09 -16.31
C THR A 195 7.61 5.59 -16.59
N ALA A 196 8.54 4.89 -15.93
CA ALA A 196 8.68 3.44 -16.08
C ALA A 196 7.41 2.67 -15.67
N ALA A 197 6.72 3.09 -14.60
CA ALA A 197 5.46 2.49 -14.19
C ALA A 197 4.33 2.74 -15.21
N TYR A 198 4.23 3.95 -15.76
CA TYR A 198 3.27 4.25 -16.82
C TYR A 198 3.53 3.46 -18.10
N VAL A 199 4.80 3.32 -18.51
CA VAL A 199 5.17 2.48 -19.67
C VAL A 199 4.66 1.06 -19.46
N ASN A 200 4.90 0.45 -18.30
CA ASN A 200 4.40 -0.89 -17.98
C ASN A 200 2.87 -1.00 -17.98
N ALA A 201 2.18 0.03 -17.48
CA ALA A 201 0.71 0.07 -17.46
C ALA A 201 0.15 0.17 -18.88
N ILE A 202 0.67 1.09 -19.68
CA ILE A 202 0.25 1.32 -21.08
C ILE A 202 0.51 0.05 -21.90
N GLU A 203 1.67 -0.59 -21.77
CA GLU A 203 2.00 -1.81 -22.50
C GLU A 203 1.02 -2.96 -22.19
N LYS A 204 0.64 -3.13 -20.92
CA LYS A 204 -0.35 -4.14 -20.51
C LYS A 204 -1.74 -3.85 -21.09
N VAL A 205 -2.20 -2.60 -21.01
CA VAL A 205 -3.50 -2.19 -21.54
C VAL A 205 -3.51 -2.34 -23.06
N PHE A 206 -2.49 -1.82 -23.74
CA PHE A 206 -2.36 -1.88 -25.19
C PHE A 206 -2.41 -3.31 -25.72
N LYS A 207 -1.72 -4.25 -25.05
CA LYS A 207 -1.74 -5.66 -25.43
C LYS A 207 -3.17 -6.24 -25.47
N VAL A 208 -3.98 -5.94 -24.45
CA VAL A 208 -5.38 -6.39 -24.39
C VAL A 208 -6.19 -5.80 -25.54
N TYR A 209 -6.05 -4.50 -25.82
CA TYR A 209 -6.75 -3.85 -26.94
C TYR A 209 -6.33 -4.39 -28.31
N SER A 210 -5.03 -4.67 -28.48
CA SER A 210 -4.48 -5.23 -29.72
C SER A 210 -4.95 -6.65 -29.97
N GLU A 211 -5.02 -7.49 -28.93
CA GLU A 211 -5.49 -8.88 -29.04
C GLU A 211 -7.02 -8.97 -29.19
N ALA A 212 -7.76 -8.02 -28.63
CA ALA A 212 -9.21 -7.94 -28.75
C ALA A 212 -9.70 -7.46 -30.14
N GLY A 213 -8.79 -7.19 -31.08
CA GLY A 213 -9.14 -6.73 -32.43
C GLY A 213 -9.72 -5.31 -32.50
N VAL A 214 -9.53 -4.51 -31.44
CA VAL A 214 -10.00 -3.11 -31.35
C VAL A 214 -8.98 -2.14 -31.96
N THR A 215 -8.03 -2.64 -32.75
CA THR A 215 -7.21 -1.77 -33.60
C THR A 215 -8.14 -1.08 -34.59
N PHE A 216 -8.44 0.19 -34.30
CA PHE A 216 -9.19 1.10 -35.16
C PHE A 216 -8.59 1.05 -36.57
N THR A 217 -9.22 0.27 -37.45
CA THR A 217 -9.19 0.47 -38.91
C THR A 217 -10.13 1.60 -39.27
#